data_AF-A0AAU1AAI1-F1
#
_entry.id   AF-A0AAU1AAI1-F1
#
_cell.length_a   1.000
_cell.length_b   1.000
_cell.length_c   1.000
_cell.angle_alpha   90.00
_cell.angle_beta   90.00
_cell.angle_gamma   90.00
#
_symmetry.space_group_name_H-M   'P 1'
#
loop_
_entity.id
_entity.type
_entity.pdbx_description
1 polymer ?
#
loop_
_entity_poly.entity_id
_entity_poly.type
_entity_poly.pdbx_seq_one_letter_code
_entity_poly.pdbx_strand_id
1 'polypeptide(L)' 'MSADMRNLIPVQDAAARRLEMLTLDEAHDLLRLLQLVAVEGLDELSEEAEWFAREIAARIPSER' A
#
# COMPACT_ATOMS: atom_id res chain seq x y z
N MET A 1 -18.25 18.02 -11.12
CA MET A 1 -16.85 17.65 -11.45
C MET A 1 -16.68 16.20 -11.05
N SER A 2 -16.85 15.26 -11.99
CA SER A 2 -16.60 13.84 -11.72
C SER A 2 -15.10 13.62 -11.75
N ALA A 3 -14.53 13.20 -10.63
CA ALA A 3 -13.15 12.71 -10.59
C ALA A 3 -13.05 11.50 -11.53
N ASP A 4 -12.28 11.66 -12.59
CA ASP A 4 -12.04 10.65 -13.60
C ASP A 4 -11.17 9.55 -12.98
N MET A 5 -11.82 8.58 -12.35
CA MET A 5 -11.26 7.40 -11.68
C MET A 5 -10.62 6.40 -12.68
N ARG A 6 -10.15 6.90 -13.83
CA ARG A 6 -9.56 6.13 -14.94
C ARG A 6 -8.07 6.37 -15.14
N ASN A 7 -7.45 7.23 -14.35
CA ASN A 7 -6.02 7.55 -14.46
C ASN A 7 -5.18 7.08 -13.25
N LEU A 8 -5.55 5.95 -12.67
CA LEU A 8 -4.70 5.22 -11.71
C LEU A 8 -3.85 4.14 -12.39
N ILE A 9 -3.75 4.13 -13.73
CA ILE A 9 -2.67 3.39 -14.39
C ILE A 9 -1.44 4.26 -14.20
N PRO A 10 -0.44 3.86 -13.39
CA PRO A 10 0.77 4.63 -13.27
C PRO A 10 1.33 4.73 -14.68
N VAL A 11 1.52 5.95 -15.18
CA VAL A 11 2.40 6.19 -16.32
C VAL A 11 3.69 5.49 -15.93
N GLN A 12 4.00 4.38 -16.59
CA GLN A 12 5.25 3.67 -16.37
C GLN A 12 6.33 4.59 -16.89
N ASP A 13 6.77 5.49 -16.02
CA ASP A 13 7.96 6.28 -16.23
C ASP A 13 9.05 5.25 -16.53
N ALA A 14 9.59 5.24 -17.74
CA ALA A 14 10.56 4.23 -18.14
C ALA A 14 11.84 4.28 -17.26
N ALA A 15 11.97 5.34 -16.44
CA ALA A 15 12.97 5.52 -15.41
C ALA A 15 12.57 5.00 -14.00
N ALA A 16 11.30 4.64 -13.76
CA ALA A 16 10.86 4.04 -12.51
C ALA A 16 11.38 2.60 -12.42
N ARG A 17 12.58 2.46 -11.86
CA ARG A 17 13.10 1.15 -11.47
C ARG A 17 12.10 0.52 -10.52
N ARG A 18 11.63 -0.69 -10.85
CA ARG A 18 10.88 -1.50 -9.89
C ARG A 18 11.76 -1.71 -8.67
N LEU A 19 11.20 -1.47 -7.50
CA LEU A 19 11.86 -1.83 -6.25
C LEU A 19 12.11 -3.34 -6.23
N GLU A 20 13.17 -3.75 -5.54
CA GLU A 20 13.39 -5.17 -5.25
C GLU A 20 12.20 -5.73 -4.46
N MET A 21 11.94 -7.02 -4.64
CA MET A 21 10.85 -7.69 -3.95
C MET A 21 11.13 -7.73 -2.44
N LEU A 22 10.13 -7.37 -1.64
CA LEU A 22 10.19 -7.53 -0.19
C LEU A 22 10.29 -9.01 0.17
N THR A 23 11.06 -9.29 1.22
CA THR A 23 10.98 -10.55 1.95
C THR A 23 9.64 -10.65 2.68
N LEU A 24 9.30 -11.86 3.16
CA LEU A 24 8.06 -12.07 3.91
C LEU A 24 8.02 -11.19 5.18
N ASP A 25 9.12 -11.16 5.93
CA ASP A 25 9.23 -10.38 7.17
C ASP A 25 9.09 -8.88 6.90
N GLU A 26 9.77 -8.36 5.86
CA GLU A 26 9.64 -6.95 5.45
C GLU A 26 8.21 -6.60 5.02
N ALA A 27 7.51 -7.54 4.37
CA ALA A 27 6.12 -7.34 3.98
C ALA A 27 5.20 -7.28 5.22
N HIS A 28 5.43 -8.12 6.23
CA HIS A 28 4.71 -8.08 7.51
C HIS A 28 4.98 -6.79 8.28
N ASP A 29 6.24 -6.35 8.35
CA ASP A 29 6.63 -5.10 9.00
C ASP A 29 5.99 -3.88 8.32
N LEU A 30 5.99 -3.85 6.98
CA LEU A 30 5.33 -2.80 6.22
C LEU A 30 3.81 -2.80 6.46
N LEU A 31 3.17 -3.97 6.47
CA LEU A 31 1.75 -4.10 6.77
C LEU A 31 1.42 -3.53 8.15
N ARG A 32 2.24 -3.85 9.16
CA ARG A 32 2.07 -3.34 10.52
C ARG A 32 2.18 -1.82 10.59
N LEU A 33 3.14 -1.24 9.87
CA LEU A 33 3.31 0.21 9.80
C LEU A 33 2.09 0.89 9.17
N LEU A 34 1.57 0.35 8.06
CA LEU A 34 0.39 0.90 7.40
C LEU A 34 -0.85 0.82 8.29
N GLN A 35 -1.02 -0.28 9.03
CA GLN A 35 -2.10 -0.40 10.01
C GLN A 35 -1.97 0.62 11.14
N LEU A 36 -0.74 0.88 11.61
CA LEU A 36 -0.50 1.89 12.64
C LEU A 36 -0.90 3.28 12.14
N VAL A 37 -0.47 3.65 10.93
CA VAL A 37 -0.82 4.94 10.31
C VAL A 37 -2.32 5.06 10.08
N ALA A 38 -2.98 3.99 9.63
CA ALA A 38 -4.43 3.95 9.43
C ALA A 38 -5.22 4.17 10.73
N VAL A 39 -4.70 3.69 11.86
CA VAL A 39 -5.35 3.80 13.18
C VAL A 39 -5.06 5.15 13.85
N GLU A 40 -3.84 5.67 13.72
CA GLU A 40 -3.41 6.89 14.41
C GLU A 40 -3.67 8.19 13.61
N GLY A 41 -3.84 8.10 12.30
CA GLY A 41 -4.10 9.25 11.43
C GLY A 41 -5.56 9.72 11.45
N LEU A 42 -5.77 11.04 11.33
CA LEU A 42 -7.09 11.68 11.29
C LEU A 42 -7.43 12.28 9.92
N ASP A 43 -6.62 12.00 8.90
CA ASP A 43 -6.62 12.66 7.60
C ASP A 43 -6.62 11.66 6.43
N GLU A 44 -6.65 12.17 5.20
CA GLU A 44 -6.71 11.38 3.96
C GLU A 44 -5.59 10.32 3.86
N LEU A 45 -4.45 10.56 4.51
CA LEU A 45 -3.35 9.61 4.61
C LEU A 45 -3.73 8.33 5.38
N SER A 46 -4.64 8.40 6.36
CA SER A 46 -5.09 7.22 7.11
C SER A 46 -6.02 6.33 6.28
N GLU A 47 -6.90 6.91 5.46
CA GLU A 47 -7.76 6.17 4.53
C GLU A 47 -6.94 5.47 3.44
N GLU A 48 -5.95 6.17 2.87
CA GLU A 48 -5.03 5.57 1.91
C GLU A 48 -4.21 4.44 2.55
N ALA A 49 -3.69 4.65 3.76
CA ALA A 49 -2.95 3.63 4.49
C ALA A 49 -3.82 2.38 4.79
N GLU A 50 -5.10 2.56 5.14
CA GLU A 50 -6.03 1.45 5.36
C GLU A 50 -6.28 0.66 4.06
N TRP A 51 -6.41 1.36 2.93
CA TRP A 51 -6.55 0.72 1.62
C TRP A 51 -5.31 -0.10 1.26
N PHE A 52 -4.11 0.47 1.40
CA PHE A 52 -2.86 -0.25 1.15
C PHE A 52 -2.66 -1.44 2.09
N ALA A 53 -2.99 -1.28 3.38
CA ALA A 53 -2.91 -2.36 4.36
C ALA A 53 -3.80 -3.55 3.94
N ARG A 54 -5.02 -3.29 3.48
CA ARG A 54 -5.93 -4.34 2.98
C ARG A 54 -5.38 -5.06 1.76
N GLU A 55 -4.88 -4.31 0.77
CA GLU A 55 -4.31 -4.89 -0.44
C GLU A 55 -3.07 -5.74 -0.13
N ILE A 56 -2.18 -5.24 0.72
CA ILE A 56 -0.97 -5.97 1.09
C ILE A 56 -1.30 -7.22 1.91
N ALA A 57 -2.20 -7.11 2.90
CA ALA A 57 -2.64 -8.26 3.70
C ALA A 57 -3.23 -9.40 2.84
N ALA A 58 -3.93 -9.07 1.75
CA ALA A 58 -4.47 -10.08 0.83
C ALA A 58 -3.39 -10.85 0.04
N ARG A 59 -2.16 -10.32 -0.04
CA ARG A 59 -1.03 -10.89 -0.80
C ARG A 59 0.01 -11.55 0.09
N ILE A 60 0.01 -11.25 1.39
CA ILE A 60 0.95 -11.80 2.36
C ILE A 60 0.43 -13.11 2.95
N PRO A 61 1.20 -14.21 2.88
CA PRO A 61 0.91 -15.42 3.63
C PRO A 61 0.90 -15.16 5.15
N SER A 62 -0.10 -15.69 5.84
CA SER A 62 -0.11 -15.74 7.30
C SER A 62 1.07 -16.55 7.82
N GLU A 63 1.76 -16.04 8.85
CA GLU A 63 2.74 -16.82 9.60
C GLU A 63 2.04 -18.06 10.19
N ARG A 64 2.67 -19.22 10.01
CA ARG A 64 2.14 -20.53 10.45
C ARG A 64 2.55 -20.85 11.87
#